data_AF-A0A433CEY7-F1
#
_entry.id   AF-A0A433CEY7-F1
#
_cell.length_a   1.000
_cell.length_b   1.000
_cell.length_c   1.000
_cell.angle_alpha   90.00
_cell.angle_beta   90.00
_cell.angle_gamma   90.00
#
_symmetry.space_group_name_H-M   'P 1'
#
loop_
_entity.id
_entity.type
_entity.pdbx_description
1 polymer ?
#
loop_
_entity_poly.entity_id
_entity_poly.type
_entity_poly.pdbx_seq_one_letter_code
_entity_poly.pdbx_strand_id
1 'polypeptide(L)'
;FNVVFNNRDDHCKNFSFLMSQNGQWKLSPAYDVTFCEGPGGYHQMDIMGEALDIPRQALVKLGTQEAELSAQEVDEIIGSICKVAIRFSDIAHDLLPGQIQAETLQMIQNRIAHNIHLLN
;
A
#
# COMPACT_ATOMS: atom_id res chain seq x y z
N PHE A 1 -1.61 0.82 2.32
CA PHE A 1 -0.30 1.20 1.74
C PHE A 1 -0.05 0.48 0.42
N ASN A 2 0.08 -0.85 0.40
CA ASN A 2 0.44 -1.64 -0.79
C ASN A 2 -0.42 -1.34 -2.03
N VAL A 3 -1.75 -1.25 -1.85
CA VAL A 3 -2.69 -0.87 -2.92
C VAL A 3 -2.36 0.51 -3.51
N VAL A 4 -2.21 1.54 -2.67
CA VAL A 4 -1.98 2.92 -3.13
C VAL A 4 -0.61 3.09 -3.78
N PHE A 5 0.44 2.52 -3.18
CA PHE A 5 1.82 2.63 -3.66
C PHE A 5 2.21 1.60 -4.72
N ASN A 6 1.28 0.73 -5.11
CA ASN A 6 1.51 -0.33 -6.08
C ASN A 6 2.67 -1.25 -5.67
N ASN A 7 2.67 -1.71 -4.43
CA ASN A 7 3.51 -2.82 -4.00
C ASN A 7 2.69 -4.12 -4.14
N ARG A 8 2.90 -4.84 -5.25
CA ARG A 8 2.22 -6.10 -5.56
C ARG A 8 3.06 -7.34 -5.30
N ASP A 9 4.25 -7.19 -4.71
CA ASP A 9 5.04 -8.30 -4.17
C ASP A 9 4.72 -8.52 -2.69
N ASP A 10 3.43 -8.46 -2.36
CA ASP A 10 2.93 -8.42 -0.99
C ASP A 10 2.58 -9.82 -0.45
N HIS A 11 3.36 -10.83 -0.81
CA HIS A 11 3.10 -12.20 -0.39
C HIS A 11 3.28 -12.44 1.10
N CYS A 12 2.72 -13.55 1.60
CA CYS A 12 2.73 -13.91 3.02
C CYS A 12 4.13 -13.97 3.68
N LYS A 13 5.20 -14.20 2.92
CA LYS A 13 6.59 -14.20 3.44
C LYS A 13 7.12 -12.79 3.78
N ASN A 14 6.42 -11.73 3.34
CA ASN A 14 6.76 -10.33 3.65
C ASN A 14 6.11 -9.85 4.96
N PHE A 15 5.48 -10.75 5.71
CA PHE A 15 4.96 -10.51 7.04
C PHE A 15 5.66 -11.42 8.05
N SER A 16 6.25 -10.81 9.07
CA SER A 16 6.95 -11.51 10.14
C SER A 16 6.51 -11.00 11.51
N PHE A 17 6.74 -11.83 12.53
CA PHE A 17 6.48 -11.48 13.92
C PHE A 17 7.78 -11.57 14.72
N LEU A 18 7.96 -10.64 15.65
CA LEU A 18 9.05 -10.63 16.61
C LEU A 18 8.56 -11.21 17.93
N MET A 19 9.28 -12.20 18.47
CA MET A 19 9.05 -12.73 19.81
C MET A 19 10.00 -12.05 20.80
N SER A 20 9.46 -11.44 21.85
CA SER A 20 10.27 -10.95 22.98
C SER A 20 10.70 -12.11 23.88
N GLN A 21 11.68 -11.84 24.74
CA GLN A 21 12.25 -12.85 25.66
C GLN A 21 11.21 -13.49 26.59
N ASN A 22 10.12 -12.77 26.91
CA ASN A 22 9.01 -13.27 27.72
C ASN A 22 7.92 -14.00 26.90
N GLY A 23 8.18 -14.32 25.63
CA GLY A 23 7.26 -15.07 24.77
C GLY A 23 6.13 -14.28 24.14
N GLN A 24 6.13 -12.94 24.27
CA GLN A 24 5.11 -12.09 23.64
C GLN A 24 5.45 -11.86 22.17
N TRP A 25 4.45 -12.03 21.31
CA TRP A 25 4.58 -11.78 19.87
C TRP A 25 4.08 -10.39 19.52
N LYS A 26 4.79 -9.73 18.60
CA LYS A 26 4.35 -8.49 17.96
C LYS A 26 4.65 -8.55 16.48
N LEU A 27 3.88 -7.85 15.66
CA LEU A 27 4.20 -7.68 14.24
C LEU A 27 5.58 -7.00 14.11
N SER A 28 6.39 -7.44 13.16
CA SER A 28 7.65 -6.76 12.84
C SER A 28 7.37 -5.40 12.19
N PRO A 29 8.34 -4.46 12.21
CA PRO A 29 8.31 -3.35 11.27
C PRO A 29 8.16 -3.85 9.84
N ALA A 30 7.54 -3.04 8.97
CA ALA A 30 7.46 -3.36 7.55
C ALA A 30 8.87 -3.40 6.93
N TYR A 31 9.06 -4.33 6.00
CA TYR A 31 10.28 -4.51 5.20
C TYR A 31 9.88 -4.89 3.78
N ASP A 32 10.86 -4.90 2.87
CA ASP A 32 10.66 -5.21 1.45
C ASP A 32 9.53 -4.39 0.79
N VAL A 33 9.56 -3.08 1.07
CA VAL A 33 8.57 -2.12 0.58
C VAL A 33 9.07 -1.50 -0.71
N THR A 34 8.65 -2.05 -1.84
CA THR A 34 9.14 -1.64 -3.16
C THR A 34 7.98 -1.45 -4.13
N PHE A 35 8.07 -0.47 -5.05
CA PHE A 35 7.13 -0.38 -6.17
C PHE A 35 7.28 -1.62 -7.06
N CYS A 36 6.20 -2.34 -7.29
CA CYS A 36 6.20 -3.57 -8.06
C CYS A 36 4.88 -3.73 -8.83
N GLU A 37 4.96 -3.93 -10.15
CA GLU A 37 3.77 -4.15 -10.98
C GLU A 37 3.09 -5.51 -10.72
N GLY A 38 3.80 -6.47 -10.12
CA GLY A 38 3.30 -7.81 -9.80
C GLY A 38 3.14 -8.73 -11.02
N PRO A 39 2.94 -10.04 -10.81
CA PRO A 39 2.71 -10.98 -11.89
C PRO A 39 1.36 -10.69 -12.58
N GLY A 40 1.42 -10.31 -13.86
CA GLY A 40 0.21 -9.98 -14.64
C GLY A 40 -0.57 -8.77 -14.13
N GLY A 41 0.04 -7.93 -13.27
CA GLY A 41 -0.66 -6.81 -12.65
C GLY A 41 -1.43 -7.16 -11.37
N TYR A 42 -1.29 -8.37 -10.82
CA TYR A 42 -2.05 -8.75 -9.63
C TYR A 42 -1.22 -8.60 -8.35
N HIS A 43 -1.87 -8.19 -7.26
CA HIS A 43 -1.39 -8.41 -5.90
C HIS A 43 -1.25 -9.92 -5.63
N GLN A 44 -0.29 -10.30 -4.79
CA GLN A 44 -0.09 -11.70 -4.41
C GLN A 44 -1.01 -12.13 -3.26
N MET A 45 -1.57 -11.17 -2.53
CA MET A 45 -2.70 -11.38 -1.61
C MET A 45 -3.89 -10.56 -2.10
N ASP A 46 -5.06 -11.18 -2.19
CA ASP A 46 -6.27 -10.49 -2.58
C ASP A 46 -6.83 -9.65 -1.42
N ILE A 47 -7.69 -8.69 -1.79
CA ILE A 47 -8.44 -7.84 -0.90
C ILE A 47 -9.90 -8.17 -1.16
N MET A 48 -10.47 -9.06 -0.33
CA MET A 48 -11.87 -9.48 -0.43
C MET A 48 -12.25 -10.00 -1.82
N GLY A 49 -11.39 -10.82 -2.45
CA GLY A 49 -11.58 -11.35 -3.80
C GLY A 49 -10.98 -10.50 -4.93
N GLU A 50 -10.54 -9.26 -4.64
CA GLU A 50 -9.98 -8.35 -5.63
C GLU A 50 -8.45 -8.32 -5.56
N ALA A 51 -7.77 -8.45 -6.70
CA ALA A 51 -6.30 -8.45 -6.74
C ALA A 51 -5.69 -7.61 -7.89
N LEU A 52 -6.47 -7.19 -8.88
CA LEU A 52 -6.00 -6.36 -9.99
C LEU A 52 -6.32 -4.88 -9.76
N ASP A 53 -7.61 -4.54 -9.86
CA ASP A 53 -8.13 -3.20 -9.61
C ASP A 53 -8.93 -3.23 -8.32
N ILE A 54 -8.39 -2.62 -7.26
CA ILE A 54 -8.98 -2.71 -5.91
C ILE A 54 -9.96 -1.55 -5.71
N PRO A 55 -11.28 -1.79 -5.72
CA PRO A 55 -12.25 -0.74 -5.47
C PRO A 55 -12.25 -0.33 -3.99
N ARG A 56 -12.62 0.91 -3.69
CA ARG A 56 -12.77 1.41 -2.31
C ARG A 56 -13.56 0.44 -1.41
N GLN A 57 -14.65 -0.12 -1.94
CA GLN A 57 -15.54 -1.00 -1.19
C GLN A 57 -14.82 -2.27 -0.69
N ALA A 58 -13.83 -2.79 -1.41
CA ALA A 58 -13.07 -3.96 -0.98
C ALA A 58 -12.24 -3.65 0.27
N LEU A 59 -11.61 -2.46 0.32
CA LEU A 59 -10.89 -2.00 1.51
C LEU A 59 -11.81 -1.73 2.70
N VAL A 60 -12.99 -1.15 2.46
CA VAL A 60 -14.00 -0.93 3.50
C VAL A 60 -14.49 -2.25 4.08
N LYS A 61 -14.77 -3.25 3.22
CA LYS A 61 -15.17 -4.59 3.66
C LYS A 61 -14.06 -5.26 4.47
N LEU A 62 -12.82 -5.24 3.97
CA LEU A 62 -11.68 -5.78 4.70
C LEU A 62 -11.56 -5.16 6.10
N GLY A 63 -11.58 -3.83 6.18
CA GLY A 63 -11.44 -3.13 7.45
C GLY A 63 -12.58 -3.41 8.43
N THR A 64 -13.82 -3.39 7.96
CA THR A 64 -15.00 -3.52 8.82
C THR A 64 -15.38 -4.95 9.19
N GLN A 65 -15.08 -5.92 8.33
CA GLN A 65 -15.48 -7.32 8.52
C GLN A 65 -14.35 -8.19 9.09
N GLU A 66 -13.11 -7.96 8.66
CA GLU A 66 -11.97 -8.81 9.01
C GLU A 66 -11.02 -8.16 10.03
N ALA A 67 -10.99 -6.83 10.11
CA ALA A 67 -10.10 -6.08 10.99
C ALA A 67 -10.79 -5.34 12.14
N GLU A 68 -12.11 -5.53 12.30
CA GLU A 68 -12.92 -4.94 13.38
C GLU A 68 -12.83 -3.40 13.50
N LEU A 69 -12.55 -2.71 12.39
CA LEU A 69 -12.51 -1.25 12.33
C LEU A 69 -13.90 -0.67 12.02
N SER A 70 -14.16 0.53 12.51
CA SER A 70 -15.28 1.33 12.04
C SER A 70 -15.04 1.84 10.61
N ALA A 71 -16.13 2.14 9.88
CA ALA A 71 -16.01 2.73 8.55
C ALA A 71 -15.23 4.06 8.57
N GLN A 72 -15.37 4.85 9.64
CA GLN A 72 -14.65 6.10 9.84
C GLN A 72 -13.13 5.86 9.96
N GLU A 73 -12.69 4.89 10.77
CA GLU A 73 -11.27 4.56 10.91
C GLU A 73 -10.67 4.10 9.58
N VAL A 74 -11.42 3.29 8.81
CA VAL A 74 -10.98 2.87 7.46
C VAL A 74 -10.82 4.07 6.54
N ASP A 75 -11.78 4.99 6.52
CA ASP A 75 -11.75 6.20 5.70
C ASP A 75 -10.57 7.11 6.09
N GLU A 76 -10.31 7.26 7.38
CA GLU A 76 -9.17 8.03 7.91
C GLU A 76 -7.83 7.39 7.49
N ILE A 77 -7.70 6.07 7.57
CA ILE A 77 -6.50 5.34 7.13
C ILE A 77 -6.30 5.52 5.63
N ILE A 78 -7.31 5.27 4.79
CA ILE A 78 -7.22 5.43 3.34
C ILE A 78 -6.84 6.89 2.99
N GLY A 79 -7.53 7.86 3.59
CA GLY A 79 -7.29 9.28 3.36
C GLY A 79 -5.88 9.72 3.74
N SER A 80 -5.38 9.26 4.89
CA SER A 80 -4.02 9.59 5.36
C SER A 80 -2.93 9.10 4.39
N ILE A 81 -3.08 7.88 3.86
CA ILE A 81 -2.15 7.31 2.89
C ILE A 81 -2.24 8.05 1.55
N CYS A 82 -3.45 8.29 1.03
CA CYS A 82 -3.63 9.00 -0.24
C CYS A 82 -3.07 10.43 -0.19
N LYS A 83 -3.25 11.12 0.95
CA LYS A 83 -2.72 12.47 1.17
C LYS A 83 -1.20 12.55 1.03
N VAL A 84 -0.48 11.52 1.44
CA VAL A 84 0.98 11.45 1.28
C VAL A 84 1.34 10.99 -0.14
N ALA A 85 0.66 9.97 -0.65
CA ALA A 85 0.96 9.33 -1.92
C ALA A 85 0.81 10.27 -3.13
N ILE A 86 -0.13 11.22 -3.07
CA ILE A 86 -0.31 12.21 -4.14
C ILE A 86 0.90 13.14 -4.33
N ARG A 87 1.79 13.21 -3.32
CA ARG A 87 3.01 14.02 -3.31
C ARG A 87 4.28 13.18 -3.45
N PHE A 88 4.18 11.91 -3.86
CA PHE A 88 5.32 11.00 -3.88
C PHE A 88 6.48 11.55 -4.71
N SER A 89 6.24 12.00 -5.94
CA SER A 89 7.30 12.57 -6.79
C SER A 89 7.94 13.81 -6.20
N ASP A 90 7.15 14.71 -5.61
CA ASP A 90 7.66 15.93 -4.98
C ASP A 90 8.57 15.58 -3.79
N ILE A 91 8.09 14.69 -2.92
CA ILE A 91 8.85 14.23 -1.75
C ILE A 91 10.15 13.55 -2.18
N ALA A 92 10.09 12.69 -3.20
CA ALA A 92 11.27 12.00 -3.71
C ALA A 92 12.28 12.99 -4.33
N HIS A 93 11.81 14.00 -5.05
CA HIS A 93 12.64 15.05 -5.63
C HIS A 93 13.34 15.89 -4.54
N ASP A 94 12.59 16.28 -3.50
CA ASP A 94 13.10 17.09 -2.38
C ASP A 94 14.14 16.32 -1.54
N LEU A 95 13.89 15.04 -1.26
CA LEU A 95 14.75 14.23 -0.39
C LEU A 95 15.95 13.63 -1.12
N LEU A 96 15.79 13.28 -2.40
CA LEU A 96 16.78 12.52 -3.18
C LEU A 96 17.02 13.19 -4.55
N PRO A 97 17.45 14.46 -4.58
CA PRO A 97 17.57 15.22 -5.82
C PRO A 97 18.53 14.55 -6.80
N GLY A 98 18.05 14.28 -8.01
CA GLY A 98 18.81 13.67 -9.10
C GLY A 98 19.14 12.17 -8.93
N GLN A 99 18.64 11.51 -7.87
CA GLN A 99 18.89 10.07 -7.64
C GLN A 99 17.91 9.17 -8.40
N ILE A 100 16.73 9.69 -8.76
CA ILE A 100 15.70 8.95 -9.49
C ILE A 100 15.44 9.67 -10.81
N GLN A 101 15.37 8.90 -11.90
CA GLN A 101 15.06 9.45 -13.22
C GLN A 101 13.65 10.05 -13.24
N ALA A 102 13.49 11.18 -13.94
CA ALA A 102 12.21 11.87 -14.04
C ALA A 102 11.11 10.98 -14.63
N GLU A 103 11.45 10.15 -15.63
CA GLU A 103 10.52 9.20 -16.25
C GLU A 103 10.03 8.14 -15.25
N THR A 104 10.92 7.59 -14.41
CA THR A 104 10.56 6.65 -13.35
C THR A 104 9.63 7.29 -12.32
N LEU A 105 9.93 8.53 -11.89
CA LEU A 105 9.07 9.26 -10.96
C LEU A 105 7.68 9.48 -11.56
N GLN A 106 7.61 9.91 -12.81
CA GLN A 106 6.34 10.13 -13.51
C GLN A 106 5.54 8.83 -13.64
N MET A 107 6.19 7.73 -14.02
CA MET A 107 5.56 6.41 -14.12
C MET A 107 4.95 5.98 -12.77
N ILE A 108 5.73 6.05 -11.69
CA ILE A 108 5.26 5.66 -10.35
C ILE A 108 4.11 6.56 -9.92
N GLN A 109 4.22 7.88 -10.07
CA GLN A 109 3.19 8.81 -9.65
C GLN A 109 1.89 8.65 -10.44
N ASN A 110 1.97 8.36 -11.74
CA ASN A 110 0.82 8.05 -12.57
C ASN A 110 0.10 6.79 -12.08
N ARG A 111 0.86 5.73 -11.75
CA ARG A 111 0.29 4.50 -11.21
C ARG A 111 -0.36 4.73 -9.84
N ILE A 112 0.29 5.48 -8.96
CA ILE A 112 -0.27 5.88 -7.66
C ILE A 112 -1.57 6.66 -7.87
N ALA A 113 -1.59 7.63 -8.78
CA ALA A 113 -2.78 8.45 -9.06
C ALA A 113 -3.94 7.59 -9.60
N HIS A 114 -3.66 6.62 -10.46
CA HIS A 114 -4.65 5.63 -10.91
C HIS A 114 -5.24 4.85 -9.74
N ASN A 115 -4.38 4.33 -8.85
CA ASN A 115 -4.85 3.54 -7.71
C ASN A 115 -5.68 4.41 -6.74
N ILE A 116 -5.28 5.67 -6.52
CA ILE A 116 -6.09 6.63 -5.73
C ILE A 116 -7.45 6.88 -6.40
N HIS A 117 -7.51 6.97 -7.74
CA HIS A 117 -8.76 7.17 -8.46
C HIS A 117 -9.78 6.05 -8.21
N LEU A 118 -9.33 4.79 -8.13
CA LEU A 118 -10.18 3.64 -7.78
C LEU A 118 -10.72 3.67 -6.34
N LEU A 119 -10.14 4.51 -5.49
CA LEU A 119 -10.53 4.66 -4.09
C LEU A 119 -11.47 5.85 -3.85
N ASN A 120 -11.78 6.66 -4.87
CA ASN A 120 -12.69 7.80 -4.76
C ASN A 120 -14.17 7.41 -4.94
#